data_AF-A0A1Y3V8I0-F1
#
_entry.id   AF-A0A1Y3V8I0-F1
#
_cell.length_a   1.000
_cell.length_b   1.000
_cell.length_c   1.000
_cell.angle_alpha   90.00
_cell.angle_beta   90.00
_cell.angle_gamma   90.00
#
_symmetry.space_group_name_H-M   'P 1'
#
loop_
_entity.id
_entity.type
_entity.pdbx_description
1 polymer ?
#
loop_
_entity_poly.entity_id
_entity_poly.type
_entity_poly.pdbx_seq_one_letter_code
_entity_poly.pdbx_strand_id
1 'polypeptide(L)'
;MKLIHMPTPVDNAADGIPFLPSVLLCLNDEEDGLFPVFCMEDGEEAPRQMLVELAENLCRLDCKPDTMEVEDGRTESLLKDFCDRCGIRLSRKEELPELDDACSFLIGNFMQ
;
A
#
# COMPACT_ATOMS: atom_id res chain seq x y z
N MET A 1 5.01 -5.24 2.60
CA MET A 1 4.10 -4.13 2.21
C MET A 1 4.86 -2.82 2.20
N LYS A 2 4.63 -1.98 1.19
CA LYS A 2 5.35 -0.71 1.02
C LYS A 2 4.46 0.35 0.39
N LEU A 3 4.39 1.52 1.02
CA LEU A 3 3.68 2.68 0.50
C LEU A 3 4.59 3.50 -0.40
N ILE A 4 4.23 3.59 -1.68
CA ILE A 4 4.96 4.37 -2.68
C ILE A 4 4.08 5.47 -3.27
N HIS A 5 4.73 6.48 -3.85
CA HIS A 5 4.05 7.50 -4.65
C HIS A 5 4.32 7.23 -6.13
N MET A 6 3.27 7.35 -6.93
CA MET A 6 3.38 7.26 -8.38
C MET A 6 4.13 8.47 -8.93
N PRO A 7 4.99 8.32 -9.95
CA PRO A 7 5.81 9.42 -10.44
C PRO A 7 5.01 10.45 -11.27
N THR A 8 3.80 10.09 -11.70
CA THR A 8 2.93 10.94 -12.53
C THR A 8 1.84 11.57 -11.67
N PRO A 9 1.75 12.91 -11.61
CA PRO A 9 0.70 13.57 -10.87
C PRO A 9 -0.65 13.41 -11.56
N VAL A 10 -1.73 13.42 -10.77
CA VAL A 10 -3.11 13.45 -11.26
C VAL A 10 -3.76 14.79 -10.92
N ASP A 11 -4.55 15.30 -11.86
CA ASP A 11 -5.27 16.58 -11.74
C ASP A 11 -6.73 16.32 -11.34
N ASN A 12 -6.90 15.54 -10.27
CA ASN A 12 -8.21 15.08 -9.78
C ASN A 12 -8.51 15.57 -8.36
N ALA A 13 -7.68 16.45 -7.79
CA ALA A 13 -7.90 16.99 -6.45
C ALA A 13 -9.10 17.94 -6.40
N ALA A 14 -9.79 17.96 -5.27
CA ALA A 14 -10.97 18.81 -5.06
C ALA A 14 -10.64 20.31 -5.10
N ASP A 15 -9.40 20.69 -4.83
CA ASP A 15 -8.90 22.07 -4.84
C ASP A 15 -8.21 22.46 -6.16
N GLY A 16 -8.12 21.53 -7.12
CA GLY A 16 -7.46 21.72 -8.41
C GLY A 16 -5.93 21.76 -8.34
N ILE A 17 -5.33 21.30 -7.24
CA ILE A 17 -3.88 21.17 -7.10
C ILE A 17 -3.45 19.75 -7.49
N PRO A 18 -2.61 19.56 -8.51
CA PRO A 18 -2.13 18.23 -8.86
C PRO A 18 -1.32 17.59 -7.73
N PHE A 19 -1.54 16.30 -7.50
CA PHE A 19 -0.82 15.52 -6.49
C PHE A 19 -0.32 14.20 -7.06
N LEU A 20 0.65 13.59 -6.38
CA LEU A 20 1.15 12.27 -6.71
C LEU A 20 0.29 11.21 -6.02
N PRO A 21 -0.41 10.33 -6.76
CA PRO A 21 -1.18 9.23 -6.19
C PRO A 21 -0.30 8.32 -5.35
N SER A 22 -0.86 7.77 -4.27
CA SER A 22 -0.19 6.78 -3.45
C SER A 22 -0.65 5.36 -3.80
N VAL A 23 0.27 4.40 -3.73
CA VAL A 23 -0.01 2.97 -3.88
C VAL A 23 0.57 2.24 -2.68
N LEU A 24 -0.26 1.46 -2.00
CA LEU A 24 0.21 0.47 -1.04
C LEU A 24 0.42 -0.84 -1.79
N LEU A 25 1.69 -1.21 -1.96
CA LEU A 25 2.08 -2.43 -2.64
C LEU A 25 2.04 -3.61 -1.65
N CYS A 26 1.25 -4.62 -1.98
CA CYS A 26 1.04 -5.80 -1.17
C CYS A 26 1.56 -7.03 -1.91
N LEU A 27 2.50 -7.75 -1.30
CA LEU A 27 3.00 -9.02 -1.78
C LEU A 27 2.51 -10.12 -0.85
N ASN A 28 1.86 -11.14 -1.42
CA ASN A 28 1.47 -12.36 -0.73
C ASN A 28 2.54 -13.43 -0.97
N ASP A 29 3.27 -13.79 0.08
CA ASP A 29 4.37 -14.77 0.06
C ASP A 29 3.87 -16.20 -0.27
N GLU A 30 2.63 -16.54 0.07
CA GLU A 30 2.12 -17.90 -0.13
C GLU A 30 1.69 -18.19 -1.59
N GLU A 31 1.26 -17.15 -2.31
CA GLU A 31 0.70 -17.29 -3.66
C GLU A 31 1.52 -16.56 -4.74
N ASP A 32 2.69 -16.01 -4.39
CA ASP A 32 3.47 -15.07 -5.22
C ASP A 32 2.59 -13.95 -5.80
N GLY A 33 1.59 -13.53 -5.02
CA GLY A 33 0.52 -12.64 -5.46
C GLY A 33 0.85 -11.19 -5.16
N LEU A 34 1.08 -10.38 -6.19
CA LEU A 34 1.19 -8.93 -6.05
C LEU A 34 -0.17 -8.27 -6.27
N PHE A 35 -0.68 -7.54 -5.27
CA PHE A 35 -1.86 -6.71 -5.45
C PHE A 35 -1.61 -5.27 -4.96
N PRO A 36 -1.74 -4.26 -5.85
CA PRO A 36 -1.64 -2.86 -5.46
C PRO A 36 -2.98 -2.35 -4.92
N VAL A 37 -2.91 -1.59 -3.83
CA VAL A 37 -4.03 -0.79 -3.32
C VAL A 37 -3.80 0.66 -3.70
N PHE A 38 -4.60 1.18 -4.63
CA PHE A 38 -4.46 2.54 -5.14
C PHE A 38 -5.23 3.55 -4.27
N CYS A 39 -4.62 4.70 -4.02
CA CYS A 39 -5.30 5.89 -3.51
C CYS A 39 -5.15 7.01 -4.53
N MET A 40 -6.26 7.31 -5.19
CA MET A 40 -6.39 8.32 -6.24
C MET A 40 -7.01 9.62 -5.71
N GLU A 41 -7.03 9.80 -4.40
CA GLU A 41 -7.50 10.99 -3.69
C GLU A 41 -6.36 11.61 -2.88
N ASP A 42 -6.47 12.91 -2.60
CA ASP A 42 -5.57 13.65 -1.73
C ASP A 42 -6.23 14.05 -0.40
N GLY A 43 -5.47 14.70 0.47
CA GLY A 43 -5.99 15.22 1.73
C GLY A 43 -6.06 14.21 2.88
N GLU A 44 -6.79 14.60 3.94
CA GLU A 44 -6.78 13.90 5.23
C GLU A 44 -7.48 12.53 5.20
N GLU A 45 -8.41 12.31 4.26
CA GLU A 45 -9.18 11.07 4.15
C GLU A 45 -8.49 9.99 3.30
N ALA A 46 -7.49 10.36 2.50
CA ALA A 46 -6.77 9.43 1.62
C ALA A 46 -6.20 8.19 2.35
N PRO A 47 -5.54 8.30 3.53
CA PRO A 47 -5.10 7.15 4.30
C PRO A 47 -6.26 6.22 4.72
N ARG A 48 -7.41 6.80 5.08
CA ARG A 48 -8.59 6.05 5.53
C ARG A 48 -9.17 5.23 4.38
N GLN A 49 -9.32 5.83 3.20
CA GLN A 49 -9.78 5.11 2.01
C GLN A 49 -8.84 3.98 1.63
N MET A 50 -7.52 4.22 1.66
CA MET A 50 -6.54 3.18 1.37
C MET A 50 -6.69 1.97 2.31
N LEU A 51 -6.95 2.19 3.60
CA LEU A 51 -7.18 1.10 4.56
C LEU A 51 -8.51 0.37 4.32
N VAL A 52 -9.55 1.07 3.86
CA VAL A 52 -10.83 0.44 3.48
C VAL A 52 -10.63 -0.47 2.28
N GLU A 53 -9.97 0.02 1.22
CA GLU A 53 -9.69 -0.77 0.01
C GLU A 53 -8.78 -1.97 0.33
N LEU A 54 -7.80 -1.81 1.22
CA LEU A 54 -7.01 -2.93 1.72
C LEU A 54 -7.90 -3.99 2.39
N ALA A 55 -8.80 -3.58 3.29
CA ALA A 55 -9.70 -4.49 3.98
C ALA A 55 -10.63 -5.22 3.00
N GLU A 56 -11.18 -4.51 2.02
CA GLU A 56 -12.05 -5.08 0.99
C GLU A 56 -11.30 -6.11 0.14
N ASN A 57 -10.05 -5.82 -0.24
CA ASN A 57 -9.21 -6.77 -0.98
C ASN A 57 -8.90 -8.03 -0.16
N LEU A 58 -8.52 -7.88 1.11
CA LEU A 58 -8.30 -9.02 2.02
C LEU A 58 -9.55 -9.88 2.16
N CYS A 59 -10.72 -9.27 2.34
CA CYS A 59 -11.99 -10.00 2.40
C CYS A 59 -12.33 -10.70 1.08
N ARG A 60 -12.10 -10.05 -0.07
CA ARG A 60 -12.39 -10.63 -1.40
C ARG A 60 -11.50 -11.83 -1.72
N LEU A 61 -10.26 -11.80 -1.25
CA LEU A 61 -9.30 -12.89 -1.39
C LEU A 61 -9.48 -13.99 -0.33
N ASP A 62 -10.45 -13.84 0.58
CA ASP A 62 -10.63 -14.70 1.76
C ASP A 62 -9.32 -14.88 2.55
N CYS A 63 -8.52 -13.81 2.61
CA CYS A 63 -7.18 -13.81 3.16
C CYS A 63 -7.10 -12.85 4.33
N LYS A 64 -6.88 -13.39 5.54
CA LYS A 64 -6.48 -12.62 6.71
C LYS A 64 -5.06 -13.05 7.11
N PRO A 65 -4.04 -12.23 6.86
CA PRO A 65 -2.68 -12.60 7.22
C PRO A 65 -2.50 -12.57 8.74
N ASP A 66 -1.72 -13.51 9.27
CA ASP A 66 -1.32 -13.48 10.68
C ASP A 66 -0.29 -12.38 10.94
N THR A 67 0.55 -12.08 9.95
CA THR A 67 1.59 -11.05 10.02
C THR A 67 1.63 -10.22 8.74
N MET A 68 1.78 -8.90 8.89
CA MET A 68 2.13 -7.98 7.81
C MET A 68 3.53 -7.44 8.06
N GLU A 69 4.38 -7.55 7.06
CA GLU A 69 5.76 -7.07 7.12
C GLU A 69 5.93 -5.80 6.30
N VAL A 70 6.65 -4.81 6.84
CA VAL A 70 6.91 -3.52 6.20
C VAL A 70 8.38 -3.16 6.29
N GLU A 71 8.86 -2.34 5.38
CA GLU A 71 10.28 -1.93 5.33
C GLU A 71 10.50 -0.56 5.99
N ASP A 72 9.50 0.33 5.90
CA ASP A 72 9.64 1.73 6.31
C ASP A 72 8.64 2.14 7.40
N GLY A 73 9.00 3.18 8.15
CA GLY A 73 8.18 3.68 9.25
C GLY A 73 6.91 4.41 8.83
N ARG A 74 6.83 4.89 7.58
CA ARG A 74 5.62 5.55 7.06
C ARG A 74 4.53 4.51 6.80
N THR A 75 4.87 3.41 6.15
CA THR A 75 4.00 2.27 5.92
C THR A 75 3.60 1.61 7.24
N GLU A 76 4.54 1.45 8.18
CA GLU A 76 4.22 0.96 9.52
C GLU A 76 3.17 1.86 10.21
N SER A 77 3.38 3.18 10.20
CA SER A 77 2.47 4.13 10.85
C SER A 77 1.07 4.11 10.24
N LEU A 78 0.96 3.95 8.91
CA LEU A 78 -0.31 3.80 8.21
C LEU A 78 -1.08 2.55 8.67
N LEU A 79 -0.38 1.42 8.81
CA LEU A 79 -0.99 0.12 9.08
C LEU A 79 -1.16 -0.19 10.57
N LYS A 80 -0.46 0.53 11.46
CA LYS A 80 -0.40 0.18 12.89
C LYS A 80 -1.77 0.00 13.53
N ASP A 81 -2.62 1.01 13.48
CA ASP A 81 -3.94 0.97 14.12
C ASP A 81 -4.89 0.00 13.41
N PHE A 82 -4.71 -0.20 12.11
CA PHE A 82 -5.45 -1.19 11.33
C PHE A 82 -5.10 -2.62 11.79
N CYS A 83 -3.82 -2.96 11.82
CA CYS A 83 -3.31 -4.25 12.26
C CYS A 83 -3.71 -4.55 13.72
N ASP A 84 -3.55 -3.58 14.62
CA ASP A 84 -3.91 -3.70 16.03
C ASP A 84 -5.40 -4.07 16.20
N ARG A 85 -6.30 -3.43 15.42
CA ARG A 85 -7.76 -3.70 15.47
C ARG A 85 -8.15 -5.01 14.81
N CYS A 86 -7.43 -5.41 13.76
CA CYS A 86 -7.68 -6.66 13.05
C CYS A 86 -7.05 -7.87 13.74
N GLY A 87 -6.20 -7.67 14.75
CA GLY A 87 -5.43 -8.74 15.40
C GLY A 87 -4.37 -9.34 14.47
N ILE A 88 -3.77 -8.50 13.63
CA ILE A 88 -2.70 -8.86 12.70
C ILE A 88 -1.39 -8.37 13.31
N ARG A 89 -0.34 -9.19 13.33
CA ARG A 89 0.97 -8.74 13.81
C ARG A 89 1.60 -7.84 12.75
N LEU A 90 2.02 -6.64 13.14
CA LEU A 90 2.82 -5.77 12.28
C LEU A 90 4.29 -5.90 12.67
N SER A 91 5.17 -6.11 11.68
CA SER A 91 6.61 -6.20 11.89
C SER A 91 7.36 -5.36 10.87
N ARG A 92 8.34 -4.58 11.32
CA ARG A 92 9.29 -3.91 10.43
C ARG A 92 10.48 -4.83 10.17
N LYS A 93 10.87 -4.98 8.90
CA LYS A 93 12.11 -5.64 8.47
C LYS A 93 13.06 -4.60 7.87
N GLU A 94 14.36 -4.83 8.01
CA GLU A 94 15.38 -3.95 7.41
C GLU A 94 15.35 -4.01 5.88
N GLU A 95 15.08 -5.20 5.33
CA GLU A 95 15.04 -5.44 3.88
C GLU A 95 13.88 -6.38 3.53
N LEU A 96 13.23 -6.09 2.40
CA LEU A 96 12.19 -6.91 1.77
C LEU A 96 12.47 -6.94 0.25
N PRO A 97 13.46 -7.72 -0.21
CA PRO A 97 13.98 -7.62 -1.58
C PRO A 97 12.94 -7.91 -2.66
N GLU A 98 12.04 -8.88 -2.44
CA GLU A 98 10.97 -9.20 -3.39
C GLU A 98 10.00 -8.01 -3.57
N LEU A 99 9.80 -7.25 -2.49
CA LEU A 99 8.97 -6.05 -2.51
C LEU A 99 9.67 -4.89 -3.20
N ASP A 100 10.98 -4.76 -3.04
CA ASP A 100 11.80 -3.78 -3.76
C ASP A 100 11.82 -4.03 -5.26
N ASP A 101 11.95 -5.29 -5.67
CA ASP A 101 11.88 -5.71 -7.06
C ASP A 101 10.49 -5.39 -7.64
N ALA A 102 9.42 -5.69 -6.90
CA ALA A 102 8.05 -5.38 -7.31
C ALA A 102 7.81 -3.86 -7.43
N CYS A 103 8.33 -3.06 -6.49
CA CYS A 103 8.28 -1.59 -6.57
C CYS A 103 9.02 -1.07 -7.81
N SER A 104 10.22 -1.57 -8.06
CA SER A 104 11.04 -1.17 -9.21
C SER A 104 10.37 -1.53 -10.53
N PHE A 105 9.77 -2.72 -10.61
CA PHE A 105 8.99 -3.15 -11.77
C PHE A 105 7.78 -2.24 -11.99
N LEU A 106 6.99 -1.96 -10.95
CA LEU A 106 5.80 -1.13 -11.06
C LEU A 106 6.17 0.30 -11.52
N ILE A 107 7.14 0.94 -10.87
CA ILE A 107 7.59 2.28 -11.25
C ILE A 107 8.15 2.30 -12.69
N GLY A 108 8.94 1.28 -13.05
CA GLY A 108 9.50 1.16 -14.40
C GLY A 108 8.46 1.02 -15.51
N ASN A 109 7.36 0.32 -15.26
CA ASN A 109 6.26 0.19 -16.24
C ASN A 109 5.37 1.44 -16.32
N PHE A 110 5.22 2.20 -15.24
CA PHE A 110 4.45 3.45 -15.25
C PHE A 110 5.19 4.64 -15.88
N MET A 111 6.50 4.54 -16.06
CA MET A 111 7.33 5.56 -16.72
C MET A 111 7.56 5.29 -18.23
N GLN A 112 6.88 4.30 -18.82
CA GLN A 112 6.89 4.04 -20.26
C GLN A 112 5.76 4.79 -20.98
#